data_AF-A0A8S2SMK5-F1
#
_entry.id   AF-A0A8S2SMK5-F1
#
_cell.length_a   1.000
_cell.length_b   1.000
_cell.length_c   1.000
_cell.angle_alpha   90.00
_cell.angle_beta   90.00
_cell.angle_gamma   90.00
#
_symmetry.space_group_name_H-M   'P 1'
#
loop_
_entity.id
_entity.type
_entity.pdbx_description
1 polymer ?
#
loop_
_entity_poly.entity_id
_entity_poly.type
_entity_poly.pdbx_seq_one_letter_code
_entity_poly.pdbx_strand_id
1 'polypeptide(L)'
;EYNALLSIFANCLDYIFIDKYQHLFNEHVEQAMKHVKKVLNEEENIFEVTTSDSMFDLLTTLKTICCSAWSDRIEIIHKLQLNIISKLLQSPNMKLKTNALEELVIMIENSTTVLLNVTHKSIDCDILSQWIIESSIVSEVLKGDMNNSNYITNTGKLFKFIGPKLTKTDIETIWKAE
;
A
#
# COMPACT_ATOMS: atom_id res chain seq x y z
N GLU A 1 13.92 13.01 0.96
CA GLU A 1 13.88 14.22 1.84
C GLU A 1 12.56 14.37 2.60
N TYR A 2 11.40 14.36 1.93
CA TYR A 2 10.09 14.46 2.60
C TYR A 2 9.89 13.49 3.77
N ASN A 3 10.23 12.20 3.60
CA ASN A 3 10.07 11.21 4.67
C ASN A 3 10.95 11.48 5.89
N ALA A 4 12.17 12.00 5.70
CA ALA A 4 13.08 12.28 6.81
C ALA A 4 12.55 13.39 7.73
N LEU A 5 11.87 14.39 7.15
CA LEU A 5 11.25 15.47 7.92
C LEU A 5 9.92 15.04 8.55
N LEU A 6 9.06 14.38 7.77
CA LEU A 6 7.74 13.99 8.23
C LEU A 6 7.77 12.85 9.26
N SER A 7 8.75 11.95 9.19
CA SER A 7 8.86 10.85 10.18
C SER A 7 9.15 11.37 11.59
N ILE A 8 9.96 12.43 11.73
CA ILE A 8 10.19 13.09 13.02
C ILE A 8 8.86 13.65 13.55
N PHE A 9 8.09 14.32 12.70
CA PHE A 9 6.78 14.82 13.09
C PHE A 9 5.83 13.69 13.50
N ALA A 10 5.79 12.59 12.72
CA ALA A 10 4.98 11.42 13.03
C ALA A 10 5.29 10.85 14.42
N ASN A 11 6.57 10.76 14.79
CA ASN A 11 7.02 10.29 16.09
C ASN A 11 6.69 11.25 17.24
N CYS A 12 6.45 12.52 16.94
CA CYS A 12 6.10 13.53 17.92
C CYS A 12 4.59 13.78 18.05
N LEU A 13 3.74 13.14 17.25
CA LEU A 13 2.29 13.41 17.20
C LEU A 13 1.63 13.30 18.58
N ASP A 14 2.04 12.31 19.38
CA ASP A 14 1.49 12.08 20.73
C ASP A 14 1.81 13.21 21.72
N TYR A 15 2.80 14.04 21.41
CA TYR A 15 3.26 15.16 22.24
C TYR A 15 2.83 16.52 21.71
N ILE A 16 2.24 16.57 20.50
CA ILE A 16 1.84 17.80 19.84
C ILE A 16 0.33 17.99 20.03
N PHE A 17 -0.06 19.21 20.38
CA PHE A 17 -1.47 19.59 20.41
C PHE A 17 -2.01 19.73 18.98
N ILE A 18 -2.41 18.61 18.39
CA ILE A 18 -2.68 18.47 16.96
C ILE A 18 -3.71 19.50 16.46
N ASP A 19 -4.77 19.73 17.24
CA ASP A 19 -5.84 20.69 16.90
C ASP A 19 -5.32 22.10 16.68
N LYS A 20 -4.27 22.48 17.42
CA LYS A 20 -3.67 23.81 17.36
C LYS A 20 -2.65 23.93 16.23
N TYR A 21 -1.87 22.88 15.97
CA TYR A 21 -0.70 22.95 15.09
C TYR A 21 -0.88 22.29 13.72
N GLN A 22 -1.98 21.56 13.49
CA GLN A 22 -2.28 20.90 12.21
C GLN A 22 -2.07 21.82 11.00
N HIS A 23 -2.55 23.07 11.07
CA HIS A 23 -2.49 24.01 9.96
C HIS A 23 -1.06 24.33 9.48
N LEU A 24 -0.05 24.26 10.35
CA LEU A 24 1.35 24.50 10.00
C LEU A 24 1.94 23.37 9.13
N PHE A 25 1.47 22.15 9.35
CA PHE A 25 1.98 20.96 8.67
C PHE A 25 1.14 20.58 7.44
N ASN A 26 -0.07 21.13 7.34
CA ASN A 26 -1.02 20.84 6.26
C ASN A 26 -0.39 20.95 4.87
N GLU A 27 0.29 22.06 4.59
CA GLU A 27 0.90 22.29 3.28
C GLU A 27 1.99 21.26 2.97
N HIS A 28 2.79 20.88 3.97
CA HIS A 28 3.88 19.92 3.80
C HIS A 28 3.35 18.50 3.54
N VAL A 29 2.26 18.12 4.21
CA VAL A 29 1.56 16.85 3.94
C VAL A 29 0.98 16.84 2.53
N GLU A 30 0.34 17.93 2.10
CA GLU A 30 -0.18 18.07 0.73
C GLU A 30 0.93 18.01 -0.33
N GLN A 31 2.05 18.67 -0.09
CA GLN A 31 3.21 18.62 -0.99
C GLN A 31 3.80 17.21 -1.08
N ALA A 32 3.92 16.49 0.03
CA ALA A 32 4.39 15.11 0.03
C ALA A 32 3.42 14.17 -0.71
N MET A 33 2.10 14.33 -0.53
CA MET A 33 1.10 13.57 -1.28
C MET A 33 1.15 13.90 -2.78
N LYS A 34 1.33 15.17 -3.16
CA LYS A 34 1.53 15.58 -4.56
C LYS A 34 2.81 15.00 -5.14
N HIS A 35 3.89 14.93 -4.36
CA HIS A 35 5.13 14.31 -4.78
C HIS A 35 4.94 12.83 -5.08
N VAL A 36 4.29 12.07 -4.18
CA VAL A 36 3.96 10.65 -4.43
C VAL A 36 3.11 10.50 -5.71
N LYS A 37 2.08 11.34 -5.89
CA LYS A 37 1.27 11.34 -7.12
C LYS A 37 2.09 11.63 -8.38
N LYS A 38 3.03 12.58 -8.31
CA LYS A 38 3.88 12.95 -9.42
C LYS A 38 4.80 11.78 -9.81
N VAL A 39 5.49 11.19 -8.83
CA VAL A 39 6.34 10.01 -9.05
C VAL A 39 5.50 8.84 -9.57
N LEU A 40 4.29 8.64 -9.04
CA LEU A 40 3.36 7.62 -9.53
C LEU A 40 3.02 7.80 -11.03
N ASN A 41 2.95 9.04 -11.51
CA ASN A 41 2.64 9.34 -12.92
C ASN A 41 3.87 9.28 -13.84
N GLU A 42 5.07 9.46 -13.28
CA GLU A 42 6.34 9.37 -14.01
C GLU A 42 6.82 7.91 -13.97
N GLU A 43 6.36 7.11 -14.94
CA GLU A 43 6.54 5.64 -14.95
C GLU A 43 7.97 5.18 -14.71
N GLU A 44 8.97 5.86 -15.27
CA GLU A 44 10.38 5.49 -15.17
C GLU A 44 10.91 5.51 -13.72
N ASN A 45 10.45 6.45 -12.89
CA ASN A 45 11.00 6.68 -11.54
C ASN A 45 10.61 5.59 -10.53
N ILE A 46 9.45 4.95 -10.72
CA ILE A 46 8.93 3.92 -9.80
C ILE A 46 9.68 2.60 -9.96
N PHE A 47 10.27 2.37 -11.13
CA PHE A 47 10.94 1.10 -11.42
C PHE A 47 12.34 0.98 -10.79
N GLU A 48 12.72 1.94 -9.95
CA GLU A 48 13.90 1.85 -9.10
C GLU A 48 13.52 1.33 -7.70
N VAL A 49 14.22 0.28 -7.25
CA VAL A 49 13.94 -0.37 -5.95
C VAL A 49 14.08 0.60 -4.79
N THR A 50 15.14 1.40 -4.78
CA THR A 50 15.39 2.43 -3.76
C THR A 50 14.26 3.45 -3.70
N THR A 51 13.72 3.82 -4.86
CA THR A 51 12.60 4.77 -4.96
C THR A 51 11.32 4.12 -4.44
N SER A 52 11.05 2.85 -4.78
CA SER A 52 9.90 2.10 -4.25
C SER A 52 9.89 1.98 -2.72
N ASP A 53 11.02 1.61 -2.12
CA ASP A 53 11.13 1.48 -0.66
C ASP A 53 10.91 2.84 0.01
N SER A 54 11.54 3.90 -0.52
CA SER A 54 11.37 5.26 -0.01
C SER A 54 9.93 5.78 -0.12
N MET A 55 9.17 5.34 -1.13
CA MET A 55 7.77 5.70 -1.30
C MET A 55 6.88 4.99 -0.29
N PHE A 56 7.12 3.70 -0.02
CA PHE A 56 6.36 2.97 1.00
C PHE A 56 6.63 3.52 2.40
N ASP A 57 7.88 3.88 2.70
CA ASP A 57 8.22 4.56 3.95
C ASP A 57 7.48 5.91 4.08
N LEU A 58 7.49 6.72 3.01
CA LEU A 58 6.79 8.00 2.98
C LEU A 58 5.28 7.83 3.16
N LEU A 59 4.67 6.86 2.48
CA LEU A 59 3.24 6.56 2.60
C LEU A 59 2.87 6.08 4.00
N THR A 60 3.72 5.27 4.63
CA THR A 60 3.53 4.83 6.03
C THR A 60 3.57 6.01 7.00
N THR A 61 4.54 6.91 6.81
CA THR A 61 4.64 8.16 7.59
C THR A 61 3.42 9.05 7.37
N LEU A 62 3.01 9.25 6.11
CA LEU A 62 1.83 10.05 5.77
C LEU A 62 0.55 9.45 6.36
N LYS A 63 0.40 8.12 6.30
CA LYS A 63 -0.74 7.41 6.90
C LYS A 63 -0.80 7.68 8.39
N THR A 64 0.32 7.55 9.09
CA THR A 64 0.42 7.79 10.54
C THR A 64 0.01 9.21 10.90
N ILE A 65 0.51 10.21 10.15
CA ILE A 65 0.15 11.61 10.35
C ILE A 65 -1.34 11.86 10.09
N CYS A 66 -1.87 11.38 8.96
CA CYS A 66 -3.26 11.64 8.59
C CYS A 66 -4.23 10.91 9.51
N CYS A 67 -3.88 9.74 10.06
CA CYS A 67 -4.70 9.08 11.07
C CYS A 67 -4.89 9.94 12.32
N SER A 68 -3.89 10.74 12.70
CA SER A 68 -3.96 11.59 13.89
C SER A 68 -4.53 12.98 13.60
N ALA A 69 -4.29 13.55 12.42
CA ALA A 69 -4.57 14.96 12.13
C ALA A 69 -5.60 15.20 11.00
N TRP A 70 -5.74 14.27 10.05
CA TRP A 70 -6.56 14.43 8.83
C TRP A 70 -7.18 13.10 8.40
N SER A 71 -8.16 12.64 9.16
CA SER A 71 -8.80 11.35 8.90
C SER A 71 -9.50 11.30 7.52
N ASP A 72 -9.90 12.46 7.00
CA ASP A 72 -10.46 12.65 5.66
C ASP A 72 -9.48 12.28 4.52
N ARG A 73 -8.17 12.23 4.79
CA ARG A 73 -7.13 11.96 3.77
C ARG A 73 -6.64 10.52 3.74
N ILE A 74 -7.03 9.70 4.71
CA ILE A 74 -6.60 8.31 4.83
C ILE A 74 -6.96 7.51 3.59
N GLU A 75 -8.18 7.70 3.05
CA GLU A 75 -8.64 7.00 1.85
C GLU A 75 -7.76 7.32 0.63
N ILE A 76 -7.34 8.58 0.50
CA ILE A 76 -6.44 9.02 -0.58
C ILE A 76 -5.09 8.32 -0.45
N ILE A 77 -4.56 8.19 0.78
CA ILE A 77 -3.28 7.51 1.04
C ILE A 77 -3.38 6.03 0.72
N HIS A 78 -4.44 5.34 1.17
CA HIS A 78 -4.68 3.95 0.82
C HIS A 78 -4.74 3.76 -0.70
N LYS A 79 -5.46 4.63 -1.41
CA LYS A 79 -5.53 4.57 -2.88
C LYS A 79 -4.17 4.76 -3.54
N LEU A 80 -3.33 5.66 -3.03
CA LEU A 80 -1.96 5.83 -3.54
C LEU A 80 -1.11 4.59 -3.31
N GLN A 81 -1.18 3.99 -2.11
CA GLN A 81 -0.46 2.76 -1.78
C GLN A 81 -0.86 1.60 -2.69
N LEU A 82 -2.17 1.39 -2.89
CA LEU A 82 -2.68 0.38 -3.82
C LEU A 82 -2.21 0.60 -5.26
N ASN A 83 -2.23 1.85 -5.75
CA ASN A 83 -1.76 2.16 -7.09
C ASN A 83 -0.26 1.88 -7.28
N ILE A 84 0.58 2.19 -6.28
CA ILE A 84 2.00 1.86 -6.32
C ILE A 84 2.20 0.35 -6.35
N ILE A 85 1.53 -0.40 -5.46
CA ILE A 85 1.60 -1.87 -5.44
C ILE A 85 1.22 -2.45 -6.81
N SER A 86 0.12 -1.99 -7.41
CA SER A 86 -0.32 -2.45 -8.73
C SER A 86 0.75 -2.23 -9.79
N LYS A 87 1.37 -1.04 -9.84
CA LYS A 87 2.40 -0.73 -10.85
C LYS A 87 3.67 -1.55 -10.65
N LEU A 88 4.09 -1.73 -9.39
CA LEU A 88 5.29 -2.52 -9.08
C LEU A 88 5.10 -4.00 -9.38
N LEU A 89 3.91 -4.56 -9.15
CA LEU A 89 3.59 -5.96 -9.50
C LEU A 89 3.56 -6.21 -11.01
N GLN A 90 3.20 -5.20 -11.81
CA GLN A 90 3.25 -5.23 -13.27
C GLN A 90 4.67 -5.04 -13.83
N SER A 91 5.63 -4.61 -13.01
CA SER A 91 7.01 -4.41 -13.44
C SER A 91 7.67 -5.73 -13.85
N PRO A 92 8.54 -5.76 -14.88
CA PRO A 92 9.37 -6.94 -15.16
C PRO A 92 10.41 -7.22 -14.06
N ASN A 93 10.69 -6.28 -13.15
CA ASN A 93 11.70 -6.44 -12.11
C ASN A 93 11.18 -7.26 -10.91
N MET A 94 11.74 -8.45 -10.73
CA MET A 94 11.33 -9.38 -9.66
C MET A 94 11.52 -8.83 -8.25
N LYS A 95 12.51 -7.97 -8.03
CA LYS A 95 12.74 -7.36 -6.73
C LYS A 95 11.60 -6.39 -6.38
N LEU A 96 11.16 -5.58 -7.36
CA LEU A 96 10.01 -4.70 -7.19
C LEU A 96 8.72 -5.49 -6.93
N LYS A 97 8.49 -6.57 -7.69
CA LYS A 97 7.34 -7.46 -7.44
C LYS A 97 7.35 -8.04 -6.03
N THR A 98 8.53 -8.44 -5.55
CA THR A 98 8.69 -9.00 -4.20
C THR A 98 8.36 -7.96 -3.14
N ASN A 99 8.93 -6.75 -3.25
CA ASN A 99 8.67 -5.66 -2.31
C ASN A 99 7.18 -5.26 -2.31
N ALA A 100 6.56 -5.19 -3.49
CA ALA A 100 5.14 -4.87 -3.60
C ALA A 100 4.23 -5.95 -2.99
N LEU A 101 4.59 -7.23 -3.15
CA LEU A 101 3.87 -8.34 -2.55
C LEU A 101 4.04 -8.36 -1.02
N GLU A 102 5.24 -8.06 -0.51
CA GLU A 102 5.50 -7.90 0.93
C GLU A 102 4.62 -6.79 1.53
N GLU A 103 4.58 -5.63 0.89
CA GLU A 103 3.75 -4.51 1.32
C GLU A 103 2.25 -4.87 1.27
N LEU A 104 1.80 -5.55 0.23
CA LEU A 104 0.41 -6.02 0.11
C LEU A 104 0.05 -6.99 1.24
N VAL A 105 0.95 -7.90 1.60
CA VAL A 105 0.75 -8.82 2.73
C VAL A 105 0.64 -8.05 4.05
N ILE A 106 1.47 -7.03 4.26
CA ILE A 106 1.39 -6.15 5.45
C ILE A 106 0.02 -5.44 5.48
N MET A 107 -0.47 -4.94 4.33
CA MET A 107 -1.81 -4.35 4.25
C MET A 107 -2.92 -5.35 4.60
N ILE A 108 -2.82 -6.60 4.12
CA ILE A 108 -3.76 -7.67 4.43
C ILE A 108 -3.77 -7.96 5.94
N GLU A 109 -2.60 -8.16 6.54
CA GLU A 109 -2.45 -8.44 7.97
C GLU A 109 -3.06 -7.29 8.81
N ASN A 110 -2.80 -6.04 8.42
CA ASN A 110 -3.38 -4.86 9.06
C ASN A 110 -4.91 -4.79 8.89
N SER A 111 -5.45 -5.10 7.70
CA SER A 111 -6.90 -5.08 7.42
C SER A 111 -7.69 -6.16 8.16
N THR A 112 -7.03 -7.24 8.58
CA THR A 112 -7.65 -8.30 9.40
C THR A 112 -7.55 -8.03 10.90
N THR A 113 -6.72 -7.06 11.29
CA THR A 113 -6.52 -6.69 12.69
C THR A 113 -7.64 -5.75 13.15
N VAL A 114 -8.55 -6.28 13.99
CA VAL A 114 -9.74 -5.57 14.50
C VAL A 114 -9.40 -4.18 15.08
N LEU A 115 -8.31 -4.07 15.83
CA LEU A 115 -7.89 -2.82 16.48
C LEU A 115 -7.54 -1.71 15.46
N LEU A 116 -6.94 -2.06 14.32
CA LEU A 116 -6.57 -1.11 13.28
C LEU A 116 -7.78 -0.65 12.46
N ASN A 117 -8.74 -1.56 12.23
CA ASN A 117 -9.99 -1.23 11.54
C ASN A 117 -10.85 -0.28 12.36
N VAL A 118 -10.98 -0.52 13.66
CA VAL A 118 -11.76 0.35 14.57
C VAL A 118 -11.17 1.76 14.66
N THR A 119 -9.86 1.90 14.46
CA THR A 119 -9.19 3.21 14.47
C THR A 119 -9.09 3.85 13.08
N HIS A 120 -9.73 3.27 12.05
CA HIS A 120 -9.63 3.67 10.64
C HIS A 120 -8.20 3.77 10.12
N LYS A 121 -7.24 3.06 10.75
CA LYS A 121 -5.80 3.06 10.40
C LYS A 121 -5.43 2.05 9.31
N SER A 122 -6.40 1.22 8.93
CA SER A 122 -6.28 0.19 7.88
C SER A 122 -7.42 0.31 6.88
N ILE A 123 -7.15 -0.15 5.67
CA ILE A 123 -8.18 -0.33 4.65
C ILE A 123 -9.14 -1.43 5.09
N ASP A 124 -10.43 -1.25 4.79
CA ASP A 124 -11.44 -2.27 5.06
C ASP A 124 -11.13 -3.56 4.29
N CYS A 125 -11.35 -4.70 4.94
CA CYS A 125 -11.04 -6.02 4.42
C CYS A 125 -11.81 -6.34 3.13
N ASP A 126 -13.08 -5.92 3.03
CA ASP A 126 -13.91 -6.17 1.84
C ASP A 126 -13.48 -5.28 0.68
N ILE A 127 -13.18 -4.00 0.95
CA ILE A 127 -12.64 -3.08 -0.06
C ILE A 127 -11.31 -3.59 -0.61
N LEU A 128 -10.37 -4.01 0.27
CA LEU A 128 -9.08 -4.54 -0.16
C LEU A 128 -9.23 -5.82 -1.00
N SER A 129 -10.14 -6.71 -0.59
CA SER A 129 -10.38 -7.96 -1.31
C SER A 129 -10.96 -7.72 -2.69
N GLN A 130 -11.94 -6.82 -2.80
CA GLN A 130 -12.55 -6.44 -4.07
C GLN A 130 -11.50 -5.83 -5.01
N TRP A 131 -10.65 -4.93 -4.49
CA TRP A 131 -9.58 -4.34 -5.28
C TRP A 131 -8.58 -5.38 -5.82
N ILE A 132 -8.18 -6.38 -5.01
CA ILE A 132 -7.25 -7.45 -5.43
C ILE A 132 -7.84 -8.23 -6.63
N ILE A 133 -9.14 -8.53 -6.59
CA ILE A 133 -9.84 -9.26 -7.64
C ILE A 133 -9.97 -8.40 -8.91
N GLU A 134 -10.50 -7.18 -8.77
CA GLU A 134 -10.75 -6.28 -9.91
C GLU A 134 -9.46 -5.85 -10.63
N SER A 135 -8.38 -5.67 -9.88
CA SER A 135 -7.09 -5.21 -10.43
C SER A 135 -6.23 -6.35 -10.98
N SER A 136 -6.75 -7.59 -11.05
CA SER A 136 -6.03 -8.78 -11.54
C SER A 136 -4.68 -9.04 -10.83
N ILE A 137 -4.57 -8.64 -9.56
CA ILE A 137 -3.34 -8.71 -8.77
C ILE A 137 -2.88 -10.16 -8.62
N VAL A 138 -3.82 -11.09 -8.47
CA VAL A 138 -3.54 -12.51 -8.34
C VAL A 138 -2.77 -13.02 -9.55
N SER A 139 -3.20 -12.66 -10.75
CA SER A 139 -2.54 -13.06 -12.00
C SER A 139 -1.14 -12.47 -12.10
N GLU A 140 -0.93 -11.22 -11.69
CA GLU A 140 0.39 -10.59 -11.70
C GLU A 140 1.37 -11.20 -10.70
N VAL A 141 0.86 -11.64 -9.55
CA VAL A 141 1.64 -12.36 -8.53
C VAL A 141 2.01 -13.76 -8.99
N LEU A 142 1.13 -14.46 -9.70
CA LEU A 142 1.43 -15.80 -10.25
C LEU A 142 2.55 -15.77 -11.31
N LYS A 143 2.70 -14.66 -12.04
CA LYS A 143 3.83 -14.40 -12.96
C LYS A 143 5.15 -14.08 -12.24
N GLY A 144 5.18 -14.15 -10.91
CA GLY A 144 6.35 -13.86 -10.07
C GLY A 144 7.34 -15.02 -9.92
N ASP A 145 8.26 -14.90 -8.95
CA ASP A 145 9.33 -15.89 -8.76
C ASP A 145 8.82 -17.04 -7.90
N MET A 146 8.23 -18.03 -8.55
CA MET A 146 7.70 -19.23 -7.89
C MET A 146 8.80 -20.22 -7.45
N ASN A 147 10.08 -19.87 -7.58
CA ASN A 147 11.20 -20.63 -6.99
C ASN A 147 11.69 -20.00 -5.68
N ASN A 148 11.34 -18.74 -5.41
CA ASN A 148 11.72 -18.05 -4.18
C ASN A 148 10.75 -18.40 -3.05
N SER A 149 11.28 -19.02 -1.98
CA SER A 149 10.46 -19.49 -0.84
C SER A 149 9.70 -18.37 -0.12
N ASN A 150 10.29 -17.17 -0.03
CA ASN A 150 9.65 -16.01 0.59
C ASN A 150 8.50 -15.50 -0.29
N TYR A 151 8.74 -15.39 -1.60
CA TYR A 151 7.71 -14.99 -2.56
C TYR A 151 6.52 -15.97 -2.54
N ILE A 152 6.77 -17.27 -2.60
CA ILE A 152 5.73 -18.32 -2.49
C ILE A 152 4.95 -18.20 -1.18
N THR A 153 5.64 -17.95 -0.07
CA THR A 153 4.99 -17.80 1.25
C THR A 153 4.03 -16.63 1.24
N ASN A 154 4.46 -15.48 0.71
CA ASN A 154 3.63 -14.28 0.63
C ASN A 154 2.46 -14.43 -0.36
N THR A 155 2.69 -15.10 -1.49
CA THR A 155 1.63 -15.50 -2.43
C THR A 155 0.61 -16.40 -1.73
N GLY A 156 1.06 -17.36 -0.92
CA GLY A 156 0.18 -18.21 -0.12
C GLY A 156 -0.67 -17.44 0.89
N LYS A 157 -0.12 -16.39 1.53
CA LYS A 157 -0.88 -15.49 2.40
C LYS A 157 -1.97 -14.73 1.63
N LEU A 158 -1.63 -14.20 0.45
CA LEU A 158 -2.58 -13.55 -0.45
C LEU A 158 -3.74 -14.49 -0.81
N PHE A 159 -3.44 -15.72 -1.25
CA PHE A 159 -4.46 -16.71 -1.60
C PHE A 159 -5.36 -17.10 -0.43
N LYS A 160 -4.80 -17.24 0.78
CA LYS A 160 -5.61 -17.50 1.98
C LYS A 160 -6.58 -16.37 2.31
N PHE A 161 -6.18 -15.13 2.03
CA PHE A 161 -7.02 -13.95 2.26
C PHE A 161 -8.18 -13.86 1.26
N ILE A 162 -7.89 -14.02 -0.03
CA ILE A 162 -8.93 -13.91 -1.09
C ILE A 162 -9.76 -15.18 -1.25
N GLY A 163 -9.22 -16.34 -0.91
CA GLY A 163 -9.81 -17.66 -1.19
C GLY A 163 -11.29 -17.78 -0.79
N PRO A 164 -11.69 -17.36 0.43
CA PRO A 164 -13.09 -17.39 0.86
C PRO A 164 -14.03 -16.46 0.09
N LYS A 165 -13.49 -15.45 -0.61
CA LYS A 165 -14.23 -14.40 -1.31
C LYS A 165 -14.25 -14.58 -2.84
N LEU A 166 -13.44 -15.48 -3.37
CA LEU A 166 -13.38 -15.77 -4.81
C LEU A 166 -14.62 -16.53 -5.27
N THR A 167 -15.23 -16.05 -6.35
CA THR A 167 -16.27 -16.78 -7.05
C THR A 167 -15.66 -17.74 -8.08
N LYS A 168 -16.48 -18.69 -8.57
CA LYS A 168 -16.05 -19.61 -9.64
C LYS A 168 -15.59 -18.86 -10.90
N THR A 169 -16.27 -17.78 -11.26
CA THR A 169 -15.94 -16.93 -12.42
C THR A 169 -14.59 -16.23 -12.25
N ASP A 170 -14.26 -15.81 -11.02
CA ASP A 170 -12.97 -15.17 -10.74
C ASP A 170 -11.82 -16.17 -10.91
N ILE A 171 -12.00 -17.39 -10.40
CA ILE A 171 -11.03 -18.48 -10.55
C ILE A 171 -10.81 -18.83 -12.03
N GLU A 172 -11.90 -18.96 -12.80
CA GLU A 172 -11.81 -19.21 -14.25
C GLU A 172 -11.09 -18.08 -15.00
N THR A 173 -11.21 -16.83 -14.53
CA THR A 173 -10.55 -15.67 -15.15
C THR A 173 -9.05 -15.65 -14.80
N ILE A 174 -8.69 -15.92 -13.55
CA ILE A 174 -7.29 -16.06 -13.12
C ILE A 174 -6.59 -17.16 -13.94
N TRP A 175 -7.26 -18.30 -14.13
CA TRP A 175 -6.68 -19.45 -14.84
C TRP A 175 -6.62 -19.29 -16.37
N LYS A 176 -7.45 -18.43 -16.96
CA LYS A 176 -7.40 -18.10 -18.39
C LYS A 176 -6.36 -17.03 -18.74
N ALA A 177 -5.79 -16.36 -17.73
CA ALA A 177 -4.75 -15.35 -17.91
C ALA A 177 -3.32 -15.94 -17.97
N GLU A 178 -3.19 -17.28 -17.83
CA GLU A 178 -2.00 -18.09 -18.14
C GLU A 178 -1.95 -18.43 -19.64
#